data_AF-A0A0W7TSB4-F1
#
_entry.id   AF-A0A0W7TSB4-F1
#
_cell.length_a   1.000
_cell.length_b   1.000
_cell.length_c   1.000
_cell.angle_alpha   90.00
_cell.angle_beta   90.00
_cell.angle_gamma   90.00
#
_symmetry.space_group_name_H-M   'P 1'
#
loop_
_entity.id
_entity.type
_entity.pdbx_description
1 polymer ?
#
loop_
_entity_poly.entity_id
_entity_poly.type
_entity_poly.pdbx_seq_one_letter_code
_entity_poly.pdbx_strand_id
1 'polypeptide(L)'
;MDLRKYFRYEGSVIPEEVAIQLSEDDLDTIYADSNSVDRFNAYFHLENELLYLMEQKNYTAAAHVCYLISYYLFTALTPPHSDTLALAYANKALELSPTDKYQNWLEEVKRGN
;
A
#
# COMPACT_ATOMS: atom_id res chain seq x y z
N MET A 1 15.69 9.20 2.13
CA MET A 1 14.81 9.71 3.21
C MET A 1 14.47 8.51 4.10
N ASP A 2 14.48 8.64 5.43
CA ASP A 2 14.11 7.51 6.30
C ASP A 2 12.59 7.37 6.38
N LEU A 3 12.02 6.57 5.47
CA LEU A 3 10.57 6.33 5.36
C LEU A 3 10.02 5.55 6.56
N ARG A 4 10.88 4.76 7.23
CA ARG A 4 10.51 3.91 8.37
C ARG A 4 9.93 4.68 9.55
N LYS A 5 10.23 5.98 9.68
CA LYS A 5 9.67 6.82 10.75
C LYS A 5 8.15 6.92 10.70
N TYR A 6 7.54 6.78 9.52
CA TYR A 6 6.10 6.85 9.32
C TYR A 6 5.37 5.55 9.69
N PHE A 7 6.10 4.43 9.73
CA PHE A 7 5.58 3.09 10.01
C PHE A 7 5.84 2.66 11.47
N ARG A 8 6.23 3.60 12.33
CA ARG A 8 6.35 3.37 13.78
C ARG A 8 4.98 3.46 14.42
N TYR A 9 4.80 2.81 15.58
CA TYR A 9 3.55 2.86 16.33
C TYR A 9 3.01 4.28 16.59
N GLU A 10 3.89 5.25 16.85
CA GLU A 10 3.55 6.67 17.04
C GLU A 10 3.75 7.50 15.75
N GLY A 11 3.75 6.85 14.60
CA GLY A 11 3.95 7.46 13.29
C GLY A 11 2.84 8.44 12.95
N SER A 12 3.22 9.57 12.35
CA SER A 12 2.26 10.52 11.78
C SER A 12 1.82 10.07 10.39
N VAL A 13 0.75 10.70 9.90
CA VAL A 13 0.38 10.71 8.47
C VAL A 13 1.63 10.96 7.61
N ILE A 14 1.70 10.24 6.49
CA ILE A 14 2.75 10.34 5.50
C ILE A 14 2.47 11.58 4.66
N PRO A 15 3.36 12.58 4.59
CA PRO A 15 3.15 13.73 3.72
C PRO A 15 2.93 13.27 2.28
N GLU A 16 2.05 13.94 1.54
CA GLU A 16 1.67 13.56 0.17
C GLU A 16 2.89 13.33 -0.74
N GLU A 17 3.85 14.25 -0.69
CA GLU A 17 5.08 14.20 -1.49
C GLU A 17 5.95 12.98 -1.16
N VAL A 18 5.77 12.42 0.02
CA VAL A 18 6.43 11.18 0.47
C VAL A 18 5.59 9.97 0.07
N ALA A 19 4.27 10.03 0.24
CA ALA A 19 3.35 8.94 -0.08
C ALA A 19 3.47 8.52 -1.56
N ILE A 20 3.56 9.48 -2.48
CA ILE A 20 3.74 9.21 -3.92
C ILE A 20 5.12 8.63 -4.29
N GLN A 21 6.11 8.77 -3.41
CA GLN A 21 7.47 8.26 -3.62
C GLN A 21 7.68 6.86 -3.05
N LEU A 22 6.77 6.39 -2.19
CA LEU A 22 6.83 5.04 -1.64
C LEU A 22 6.82 4.01 -2.78
N SER A 23 7.76 3.08 -2.73
CA SER A 23 7.91 2.00 -3.69
C SER A 23 7.63 0.64 -3.06
N GLU A 24 7.55 -0.38 -3.91
CA GLU A 24 7.48 -1.78 -3.51
C GLU A 24 8.70 -2.17 -2.66
N ASP A 25 9.90 -1.76 -3.09
CA ASP A 25 11.18 -2.01 -2.40
C ASP A 25 11.20 -1.42 -0.98
N ASP A 26 10.56 -0.25 -0.78
CA ASP A 26 10.44 0.35 0.55
C ASP A 26 9.59 -0.52 1.48
N LEU A 27 8.50 -1.09 0.97
CA LEU A 27 7.63 -1.98 1.73
C LEU A 27 8.29 -3.32 2.02
N ASP A 28 9.04 -3.87 1.07
CA ASP A 28 9.83 -5.08 1.28
C ASP A 28 10.90 -4.87 2.35
N THR A 29 11.56 -3.71 2.34
CA THR A 29 12.53 -3.33 3.38
C THR A 29 11.85 -3.20 4.74
N ILE A 30 10.69 -2.52 4.81
CA ILE A 30 9.90 -2.40 6.05
C ILE A 30 9.51 -3.78 6.57
N TYR A 31 9.06 -4.69 5.70
CA TYR A 31 8.68 -6.05 6.10
C TYR A 31 9.86 -6.85 6.65
N ALA A 32 10.99 -6.82 5.94
CA ALA A 32 12.20 -7.57 6.28
C ALA A 32 12.77 -7.13 7.64
N ASP A 33 12.76 -5.82 7.92
CA ASP A 33 13.29 -5.23 9.15
C ASP A 33 12.32 -5.31 10.34
N SER A 34 11.05 -5.63 10.11
CA SER A 34 10.00 -5.61 11.13
C SER A 34 9.77 -6.95 11.82
N ASN A 35 9.39 -6.90 13.10
CA ASN A 35 8.84 -8.06 13.81
C ASN A 35 7.41 -8.39 13.30
N SER A 36 6.85 -9.50 13.77
CA SER A 36 5.54 -9.97 13.31
C SER A 36 4.42 -8.95 13.53
N VAL A 37 4.41 -8.24 14.66
CA VAL A 37 3.37 -7.24 14.97
C VAL A 37 3.55 -6.02 14.06
N ASP A 38 4.78 -5.54 13.90
CA ASP A 38 5.06 -4.34 13.11
C ASP A 38 4.78 -4.55 11.61
N ARG A 39 4.91 -5.78 11.10
CA ARG A 39 4.49 -6.13 9.74
C ARG A 39 2.99 -5.89 9.51
N PHE A 40 2.15 -6.22 10.50
CA PHE A 40 0.71 -5.91 10.43
C PHE A 40 0.44 -4.42 10.65
N ASN A 41 1.18 -3.76 11.55
CA ASN A 41 1.05 -2.32 11.77
C ASN A 41 1.32 -1.54 10.47
N ALA A 42 2.26 -1.98 9.64
CA ALA A 42 2.55 -1.33 8.37
C ALA A 42 1.33 -1.30 7.43
N TYR A 43 0.51 -2.36 7.40
CA TYR A 43 -0.76 -2.35 6.68
C TYR A 43 -1.72 -1.29 7.25
N PHE A 44 -1.85 -1.20 8.58
CA PHE A 44 -2.73 -0.19 9.21
C PHE A 44 -2.26 1.25 8.98
N HIS A 45 -0.95 1.48 8.85
CA HIS A 45 -0.42 2.78 8.45
C HIS A 45 -0.85 3.15 7.03
N LEU A 46 -0.74 2.22 6.07
CA LEU A 46 -1.20 2.44 4.70
C LEU A 46 -2.72 2.68 4.63
N GLU A 47 -3.50 1.94 5.43
CA GLU A 47 -4.95 2.15 5.53
C GLU A 47 -5.30 3.55 6.05
N ASN A 48 -4.62 4.00 7.10
CA ASN A 48 -4.82 5.34 7.64
C ASN A 48 -4.49 6.41 6.58
N GLU A 49 -3.38 6.22 5.87
CA GLU A 49 -2.95 7.13 4.81
C GLU A 49 -3.97 7.19 3.68
N LEU A 50 -4.52 6.04 3.26
CA LEU A 50 -5.57 5.99 2.26
C LEU A 50 -6.80 6.80 2.69
N LEU A 51 -7.25 6.65 3.94
CA LEU A 51 -8.38 7.42 4.47
C LEU A 51 -8.10 8.92 4.45
N TYR A 52 -6.92 9.32 4.92
CA TYR A 52 -6.49 10.72 4.92
C TYR A 52 -6.49 11.33 3.51
N LEU A 53 -5.86 10.66 2.53
CA LEU A 53 -5.78 11.14 1.15
C LEU A 53 -7.16 11.22 0.48
N MET A 54 -8.05 10.28 0.79
CA MET A 54 -9.43 10.31 0.33
C MET A 54 -10.21 11.51 0.88
N GLU A 55 -10.02 11.87 2.16
CA GLU A 55 -10.61 13.07 2.76
C GLU A 55 -10.10 14.36 2.10
N GLN A 56 -8.81 14.41 1.76
CA GLN A 56 -8.21 15.52 1.02
C GLN A 56 -8.58 15.54 -0.48
N LYS A 57 -9.32 14.52 -0.96
CA LYS A 57 -9.67 14.32 -2.39
C LYS A 57 -8.44 14.20 -3.29
N ASN A 58 -7.32 13.73 -2.75
CA ASN A 58 -6.12 13.46 -3.53
C ASN A 58 -6.16 12.05 -4.11
N TYR A 59 -6.93 11.89 -5.20
CA TYR A 59 -7.17 10.58 -5.79
C TYR A 59 -5.93 9.97 -6.46
N THR A 60 -4.98 10.78 -6.93
CA THR A 60 -3.74 10.26 -7.52
C THR A 60 -2.86 9.60 -6.46
N ALA A 61 -2.63 10.27 -5.32
CA ALA A 61 -1.88 9.69 -4.22
C ALA A 61 -2.65 8.52 -3.57
N ALA A 62 -3.97 8.65 -3.40
CA ALA A 62 -4.80 7.57 -2.86
C ALA A 62 -4.78 6.31 -3.76
N ALA A 63 -4.76 6.48 -5.08
CA ALA A 63 -4.61 5.37 -6.02
C ALA A 63 -3.26 4.67 -5.84
N HIS A 64 -2.17 5.43 -5.68
CA HIS A 64 -0.85 4.87 -5.42
C HIS A 64 -0.78 4.11 -4.10
N VAL A 65 -1.38 4.65 -3.03
CA VAL A 65 -1.49 3.94 -1.74
C VAL A 65 -2.34 2.67 -1.87
N CYS A 66 -3.46 2.70 -2.60
CA CYS A 66 -4.24 1.48 -2.90
C CYS A 66 -3.37 0.42 -3.59
N TYR A 67 -2.60 0.83 -4.59
CA TYR A 67 -1.66 -0.06 -5.28
C TYR A 67 -0.65 -0.69 -4.30
N LEU A 68 -0.05 0.13 -3.44
CA LEU A 68 0.91 -0.32 -2.43
C LEU A 68 0.31 -1.27 -1.39
N ILE A 69 -0.93 -1.02 -0.94
CA ILE A 69 -1.67 -1.93 -0.05
C ILE A 69 -1.87 -3.28 -0.75
N SER A 70 -2.31 -3.25 -2.01
CA SER A 70 -2.51 -4.45 -2.81
C SER A 70 -1.22 -5.27 -2.93
N TYR A 71 -0.12 -4.60 -3.30
CA TYR A 71 1.22 -5.19 -3.33
C TYR A 71 1.59 -5.84 -2.00
N TYR A 72 1.53 -5.08 -0.90
CA TYR A 72 1.96 -5.54 0.41
C TYR A 72 1.17 -6.76 0.90
N LEU A 73 -0.13 -6.79 0.66
CA LEU A 73 -0.99 -7.92 1.02
C LEU A 73 -0.67 -9.16 0.19
N PHE A 74 -0.36 -8.99 -1.10
CA PHE A 74 -0.16 -10.07 -2.04
C PHE A 74 1.24 -10.69 -1.99
N THR A 75 2.29 -9.89 -1.74
CA THR A 75 3.68 -10.33 -1.82
C THR A 75 4.32 -10.56 -0.45
N ALA A 76 4.19 -9.59 0.45
CA ALA A 76 4.95 -9.56 1.69
C ALA A 76 4.17 -10.12 2.89
N LEU A 77 3.00 -9.55 3.19
CA LEU A 77 2.25 -9.87 4.40
C LEU A 77 1.45 -11.18 4.28
N THR A 78 0.87 -11.45 3.11
CA THR A 78 0.11 -12.67 2.78
C THR A 78 -0.81 -13.19 3.91
N PRO A 79 -1.69 -12.34 4.50
CA PRO A 79 -2.61 -12.80 5.53
C PRO A 79 -3.69 -13.74 4.95
N PRO A 80 -4.52 -14.40 5.78
CA PRO A 80 -5.69 -15.12 5.28
C PRO A 80 -6.53 -14.25 4.34
N HIS A 81 -6.90 -14.82 3.19
CA HIS A 81 -7.65 -14.13 2.12
C HIS A 81 -6.90 -12.94 1.48
N SER A 82 -5.56 -12.94 1.51
CA SER A 82 -4.71 -11.95 0.87
C SER A 82 -5.07 -11.68 -0.59
N ASP A 83 -5.38 -12.73 -1.37
CA ASP A 83 -5.69 -12.58 -2.80
C ASP A 83 -6.94 -11.73 -3.04
N THR A 84 -8.01 -11.98 -2.28
CA THR A 84 -9.26 -11.22 -2.37
C THR A 84 -9.07 -9.78 -1.92
N LEU A 85 -8.32 -9.56 -0.83
CA LEU A 85 -8.04 -8.22 -0.32
C LEU A 85 -7.16 -7.45 -1.32
N ALA A 86 -6.07 -8.05 -1.77
CA ALA A 86 -5.18 -7.46 -2.76
C ALA A 86 -5.92 -7.10 -4.05
N LEU A 87 -6.78 -7.98 -4.55
CA LEU A 87 -7.59 -7.72 -5.74
C LEU A 87 -8.54 -6.53 -5.53
N ALA A 88 -9.16 -6.39 -4.36
CA ALA A 88 -10.03 -5.25 -4.06
C ALA A 88 -9.26 -3.91 -4.13
N TYR A 89 -8.07 -3.84 -3.54
CA TYR A 89 -7.23 -2.64 -3.59
C TYR A 89 -6.64 -2.37 -4.97
N ALA A 90 -6.27 -3.40 -5.74
CA ALA A 90 -5.80 -3.24 -7.12
C ALA A 90 -6.88 -2.62 -8.02
N ASN A 91 -8.12 -3.11 -7.92
CA ASN A 91 -9.25 -2.53 -8.64
C ASN A 91 -9.48 -1.07 -8.22
N LYS A 92 -9.47 -0.80 -6.91
CA LYS A 92 -9.66 0.56 -6.38
C LYS A 92 -8.57 1.54 -6.85
N ALA A 93 -7.31 1.09 -6.94
CA ALA A 93 -6.22 1.90 -7.50
C ALA A 93 -6.52 2.32 -8.94
N LEU A 94 -6.96 1.37 -9.77
CA LEU A 94 -7.33 1.62 -11.16
C LEU A 94 -8.57 2.52 -11.30
N GLU A 95 -9.58 2.33 -10.44
CA GLU A 95 -10.78 3.19 -10.39
C GLU A 95 -10.44 4.65 -10.06
N LEU A 96 -9.54 4.87 -9.10
CA LEU A 96 -9.13 6.20 -8.65
C LEU A 96 -8.21 6.90 -9.66
N SER A 97 -7.30 6.15 -10.29
CA SER A 97 -6.37 6.71 -11.29
C SER A 97 -5.99 5.65 -12.32
N PRO A 98 -6.65 5.61 -13.49
CA PRO A 98 -6.36 4.63 -14.52
C PRO A 98 -4.95 4.81 -15.10
N THR A 99 -4.07 3.83 -14.87
CA THR A 99 -2.71 3.81 -15.42
C THR A 99 -2.33 2.41 -15.88
N ASP A 100 -1.42 2.31 -16.84
CA ASP A 100 -0.89 1.02 -17.31
C ASP A 100 -0.21 0.25 -16.16
N LYS A 101 0.43 0.96 -15.22
CA LYS A 101 1.03 0.34 -14.03
C LYS A 101 -0.01 -0.44 -13.23
N TYR A 102 -1.13 0.19 -12.88
CA TYR A 102 -2.15 -0.45 -12.06
C TYR A 102 -2.94 -1.52 -12.81
N GLN A 103 -3.13 -1.33 -14.12
CA GLN A 103 -3.73 -2.35 -14.98
C GLN A 103 -2.85 -3.61 -15.03
N ASN A 104 -1.55 -3.45 -15.24
CA ASN A 104 -0.61 -4.57 -15.25
C ASN A 104 -0.57 -5.27 -13.89
N TRP A 105 -0.53 -4.52 -12.80
CA TRP A 105 -0.58 -5.07 -11.45
C TRP A 105 -1.88 -5.86 -11.18
N LEU A 106 -3.03 -5.34 -11.60
CA LEU A 106 -4.31 -6.02 -11.47
C LEU A 106 -4.30 -7.39 -12.18
N GLU A 107 -3.70 -7.48 -13.36
CA GLU A 107 -3.58 -8.75 -14.08
C GLU A 107 -2.61 -9.72 -13.38
N GLU A 108 -1.53 -9.22 -12.78
CA GLU A 108 -0.63 -10.04 -11.95
C GLU A 108 -1.35 -10.64 -10.74
N VAL A 109 -2.13 -9.85 -10.00
CA VAL A 109 -2.93 -10.33 -8.86
C VAL A 109 -3.97 -11.37 -9.29
N LYS A 110 -4.64 -11.16 -10.44
CA LYS A 110 -5.61 -12.13 -10.99
C LYS A 110 -4.98 -13.46 -11.40
N ARG A 111 -3.71 -13.44 -11.85
CA ARG A 111 -2.98 -14.67 -12.21
C ARG A 111 -2.76 -15.56 -10.98
N GLY A 112 -2.73 -14.96 -9.79
CA GLY A 112 -2.40 -15.63 -8.54
C GLY A 112 -0.90 -15.81 -8.35
N ASN A 113 -0.51 -16.15 -7.12
CA ASN A 113 0.85 -16.51 -6.71
C ASN A 113 1.18 -17.96 -7.05
#